data_AF-A0A9Q8Q037-F1
#
_entry.id   AF-A0A9Q8Q037-F1
#
_cell.length_a   1.000
_cell.length_b   1.000
_cell.length_c   1.000
_cell.angle_alpha   90.00
_cell.angle_beta   90.00
_cell.angle_gamma   90.00
#
_symmetry.space_group_name_H-M   'P 1'
#
loop_
_entity.id
_entity.type
_entity.pdbx_description
1 polymer ?
#
loop_
_entity_poly.entity_id
_entity_poly.type
_entity_poly.pdbx_seq_one_letter_code
_entity_poly.pdbx_strand_id
1 'polypeptide(L)'
;MSVNIEALVQRLGDTYDELYNDGLIPYKTKPQGNSGDDVVTLDMKKEYVFLSFDNPSKRLREITITVIPDDMRNGWTFPNEIPFGLEQVMTER
;
A
#
# COMPACT_ATOMS: atom_id res chain seq x y z
N MET A 1 13.86 -2.61 1.36
CA MET A 1 12.93 -3.56 2.00
C MET A 1 11.76 -3.64 1.05
N SER A 2 11.39 -4.84 0.62
CA SER A 2 10.24 -5.03 -0.27
C SER A 2 9.03 -5.48 0.56
N VAL A 3 7.84 -5.16 0.07
CA VAL A 3 6.58 -5.61 0.65
C VAL A 3 5.91 -6.54 -0.34
N ASN A 4 5.31 -7.60 0.19
CA ASN A 4 4.52 -8.51 -0.62
C ASN A 4 3.15 -7.86 -0.91
N ILE A 5 3.08 -7.13 -2.02
CA ILE A 5 1.87 -6.43 -2.45
C ILE A 5 0.74 -7.42 -2.70
N GLU A 6 1.03 -8.60 -3.22
CA GLU A 6 0.01 -9.60 -3.54
C GLU A 6 -0.68 -10.09 -2.26
N ALA A 7 0.11 -10.37 -1.24
CA ALA A 7 -0.40 -10.71 0.08
C ALA A 7 -1.24 -9.58 0.68
N LEU A 8 -0.85 -8.31 0.51
CA LEU A 8 -1.67 -7.18 0.95
C LEU A 8 -3.03 -7.13 0.24
N VAL A 9 -3.07 -7.34 -1.09
CA VAL A 9 -4.32 -7.35 -1.85
C VAL A 9 -5.22 -8.50 -1.40
N GLN A 10 -4.66 -9.69 -1.16
CA GLN A 10 -5.42 -10.85 -0.66
C GLN A 10 -5.98 -10.64 0.75
N ARG A 11 -5.47 -9.66 1.50
CA ARG A 11 -5.86 -9.33 2.87
C ARG A 11 -6.63 -8.00 2.97
N LEU A 12 -7.17 -7.50 1.86
CA LEU A 12 -8.13 -6.39 1.89
C LEU A 12 -9.28 -6.73 2.83
N GLY A 13 -9.66 -5.75 3.67
CA GLY A 13 -10.66 -5.92 4.73
C GLY A 13 -10.09 -6.29 6.10
N ASP A 14 -8.84 -6.74 6.19
CA ASP A 14 -8.21 -7.04 7.48
C ASP A 14 -7.78 -5.79 8.22
N THR A 15 -7.73 -5.89 9.54
CA THR A 15 -7.31 -4.78 10.39
C THR A 15 -5.81 -4.51 10.28
N TYR A 16 -5.40 -3.27 10.53
CA TYR A 16 -3.98 -2.92 10.65
C TYR A 16 -3.21 -3.83 11.61
N ASP A 17 -3.80 -4.17 12.77
CA ASP A 17 -3.10 -4.98 13.77
C ASP A 17 -2.89 -6.42 13.26
N GLU A 18 -3.84 -7.01 12.53
CA GLU A 18 -3.67 -8.32 11.86
C GLU A 18 -2.55 -8.28 10.82
N LEU A 19 -2.54 -7.27 9.94
CA LEU A 19 -1.52 -7.12 8.89
C LEU A 19 -0.12 -6.86 9.47
N TYR A 20 -0.02 -6.11 10.57
CA TYR A 20 1.24 -5.87 11.26
C TYR A 20 1.76 -7.12 11.96
N ASN A 21 0.88 -7.85 12.66
CA ASN A 21 1.24 -9.08 13.38
C ASN A 21 1.66 -10.20 12.43
N ASP A 22 1.03 -10.30 11.26
CA ASP A 22 1.39 -11.25 10.20
C ASP A 22 2.64 -10.80 9.41
N GLY A 23 3.22 -9.64 9.73
CA GLY A 23 4.46 -9.14 9.14
C GLY A 23 4.32 -8.57 7.73
N LEU A 24 3.08 -8.30 7.27
CA LEU A 24 2.82 -7.74 5.94
C LEU A 24 3.09 -6.23 5.87
N ILE A 25 2.99 -5.54 7.01
CA ILE A 25 3.30 -4.11 7.13
C ILE A 25 4.52 -3.96 8.08
N PRO A 26 5.64 -3.36 7.64
CA PRO A 26 6.85 -3.23 8.47
C PRO A 26 6.79 -2.06 9.46
N TYR A 27 5.74 -1.23 9.41
CA TYR A 27 5.61 -0.01 10.19
C TYR A 27 4.88 -0.29 11.50
N LYS A 28 5.51 0.05 12.63
CA LYS A 28 4.84 0.06 13.95
C LYS A 28 3.92 1.27 14.14
N THR A 29 4.14 2.34 13.37
CA THR A 29 3.31 3.53 13.40
C THR A 29 1.93 3.19 12.86
N LYS A 30 0.89 3.39 13.68
CA LYS A 30 -0.49 3.13 13.28
C LYS A 30 -0.97 4.13 12.21
N PRO A 31 -1.97 3.78 11.38
CA PRO A 31 -2.58 4.69 10.42
C PRO A 31 -3.16 5.93 11.11
N GLN A 32 -2.92 7.12 10.54
CA GLN A 32 -3.30 8.41 11.10
C GLN A 32 -4.32 9.13 10.19
N GLY A 33 -5.13 10.01 10.76
CA GLY A 33 -6.10 10.84 10.04
C GLY A 33 -6.79 11.81 11.00
N ASN A 34 -7.62 12.70 10.49
CA ASN A 34 -8.30 13.67 11.36
C ASN A 34 -9.51 13.03 12.06
N SER A 35 -9.90 13.64 13.17
CA SER A 35 -11.14 13.26 13.85
C SER A 35 -12.33 13.59 12.95
N GLY A 36 -13.15 12.58 12.64
CA GLY A 36 -14.31 12.71 11.75
C GLY A 36 -14.06 12.24 10.31
N ASP A 37 -12.81 11.94 9.94
CA ASP A 37 -12.53 11.33 8.65
C ASP A 37 -13.02 9.87 8.62
N ASP A 38 -13.64 9.46 7.52
CA ASP A 38 -14.07 8.08 7.29
C ASP A 38 -12.90 7.11 7.13
N VAL A 39 -11.71 7.64 6.85
CA VAL A 39 -10.49 6.87 6.60
C VAL A 39 -9.31 7.42 7.39
N VAL A 40 -8.37 6.54 7.71
CA VAL A 40 -7.03 6.88 8.18
C VAL A 40 -6.00 6.20 7.30
N THR A 41 -4.80 6.76 7.21
CA THR A 41 -3.85 6.39 6.18
C THR A 41 -2.47 6.08 6.76
N LEU A 42 -1.72 5.26 6.03
CA LEU A 42 -0.35 4.91 6.35
C LEU A 42 0.50 5.05 5.09
N ASP A 43 1.41 6.01 5.10
CA ASP A 43 2.30 6.32 3.99
C ASP A 43 3.64 5.58 4.15
N MET A 44 3.80 4.50 3.36
CA MET A 44 4.98 3.64 3.35
C MET A 44 5.94 4.08 2.23
N LYS A 45 6.47 5.29 2.40
CA LYS A 45 7.29 5.99 1.37
C LYS A 45 8.49 5.20 0.86
N LYS A 46 9.13 4.38 1.69
CA LYS A 46 10.33 3.61 1.29
C LYS A 46 9.98 2.47 0.35
N GLU A 47 8.75 1.98 0.47
CA GLU A 47 8.17 0.88 -0.29
C GLU A 47 7.35 1.39 -1.48
N TYR A 48 7.14 2.71 -1.61
CA TYR A 48 6.29 3.34 -2.63
C TYR A 48 4.83 2.83 -2.57
N VAL A 49 4.34 2.59 -1.35
CA VAL A 49 3.00 2.11 -1.08
C VAL A 49 2.30 3.07 -0.14
N PHE A 50 1.03 3.35 -0.42
CA PHE A 50 0.14 4.10 0.44
C PHE A 50 -1.06 3.24 0.77
N LEU A 51 -1.38 3.11 2.05
CA LEU A 51 -2.50 2.30 2.53
C LEU A 51 -3.57 3.20 3.15
N SER A 52 -4.82 2.94 2.80
CA SER A 52 -6.00 3.55 3.42
C SER A 52 -6.79 2.52 4.20
N PHE A 53 -7.25 2.90 5.38
CA PHE A 53 -8.02 2.06 6.27
C PHE A 53 -9.31 2.76 6.70
N ASP A 54 -10.39 2.01 6.86
CA ASP A 54 -11.63 2.53 7.40
C ASP A 54 -11.45 3.02 8.86
N ASN A 55 -12.18 4.06 9.24
CA ASN A 55 -12.21 4.61 10.58
C ASN A 55 -13.59 4.38 11.22
N PRO A 56 -13.72 3.82 12.44
CA PRO A 56 -12.66 3.46 13.39
C PRO A 56 -12.16 2.01 13.27
N SER A 57 -12.74 1.18 12.41
CA SER A 57 -12.47 -0.26 12.35
C SER A 57 -11.02 -0.63 11.99
N LYS A 58 -10.29 0.31 11.36
CA LYS A 58 -8.93 0.16 10.86
C LYS A 58 -8.76 -1.01 9.89
N ARG A 59 -9.82 -1.34 9.13
CA ARG A 59 -9.79 -2.36 8.08
C ARG A 59 -9.17 -1.80 6.79
N LEU A 60 -8.26 -2.54 6.17
CA LEU A 60 -7.58 -2.14 4.95
C LEU A 60 -8.59 -2.02 3.82
N ARG A 61 -8.70 -0.81 3.28
CA ARG A 61 -9.69 -0.43 2.27
C ARG A 61 -9.06 -0.27 0.90
N GLU A 62 -7.89 0.36 0.85
CA GLU A 62 -7.23 0.73 -0.40
C GLU A 62 -5.72 0.54 -0.30
N ILE A 63 -5.12 0.11 -1.41
CA ILE A 63 -3.68 0.01 -1.61
C ILE A 63 -3.35 0.83 -2.86
N THR A 64 -2.59 1.89 -2.68
CA THR A 64 -2.07 2.73 -3.77
C THR A 64 -0.57 2.48 -3.92
N ILE A 65 -0.11 2.28 -5.16
CA ILE A 65 1.29 1.98 -5.48
C ILE A 65 1.82 3.03 -6.44
N THR A 66 2.94 3.67 -6.08
CA THR A 66 3.62 4.63 -6.95
C THR A 66 4.71 3.92 -7.74
N VAL A 67 4.40 3.53 -8.98
CA VAL A 67 5.35 2.80 -9.83
C VAL A 67 6.46 3.72 -10.36
N ILE A 68 6.15 4.97 -10.68
CA ILE A 68 7.11 5.98 -11.15
C ILE A 68 6.92 7.24 -10.29
N PRO A 69 7.83 7.54 -9.36
CA PRO A 69 7.77 8.74 -8.54
C PRO A 69 8.29 9.98 -9.29
N ASP A 70 7.81 11.16 -8.91
CA ASP A 70 8.03 12.43 -9.64
C ASP A 70 9.49 12.89 -9.69
N ASP A 71 10.31 12.47 -8.73
CA ASP A 71 11.71 12.92 -8.58
C ASP A 71 12.72 12.05 -9.35
N MET A 72 12.24 11.15 -10.21
CA MET A 72 13.10 10.14 -10.78
C MET A 72 13.85 10.44 -12.06
N ARG A 73 15.06 9.89 -12.08
CA ARG A 73 16.05 9.96 -13.16
C ARG A 73 16.03 8.67 -13.96
N ASN A 74 16.51 8.75 -15.20
CA ASN A 74 16.64 7.62 -16.13
C ASN A 74 17.19 6.35 -15.44
N GLY A 75 16.50 5.22 -15.61
CA GLY A 75 16.93 3.91 -15.10
C GLY A 75 16.22 3.42 -13.82
N TRP A 76 15.08 3.98 -13.44
CA TRP A 76 14.29 3.47 -12.32
C TRP A 76 13.84 2.02 -12.50
N THR A 77 13.78 1.30 -11.38
CA THR A 77 13.09 0.01 -11.28
C THR A 77 12.30 0.00 -9.98
N PHE A 78 10.99 -0.25 -10.09
CA PHE A 78 10.10 -0.36 -8.94
C PHE A 78 10.56 -1.53 -8.02
N PRO A 79 10.65 -1.33 -6.69
CA PRO A 79 11.35 -2.26 -5.80
C PRO A 79 10.53 -3.47 -5.30
N ASN A 80 9.23 -3.55 -5.57
CA ASN A 80 8.38 -4.67 -5.14
C ASN A 80 7.93 -5.52 -6.33
N GLU A 81 7.71 -6.81 -6.09
CA GLU A 81 7.04 -7.67 -7.05
C GLU A 81 5.59 -7.21 -7.23
N ILE A 82 5.15 -7.11 -8.49
CA ILE A 82 3.80 -6.68 -8.81
C ILE A 82 2.87 -7.89 -8.73
N PRO A 83 1.72 -7.79 -8.04
CA PRO A 83 0.80 -8.90 -7.87
C PRO A 83 0.20 -9.44 -9.18
N PHE A 84 -0.18 -10.73 -9.17
CA PHE A 84 -1.11 -11.39 -10.09
C PHE A 84 -0.72 -11.46 -11.58
N GLY A 85 0.47 -11.02 -11.98
CA GLY A 85 0.85 -11.01 -13.40
C GLY A 85 -0.09 -10.15 -14.25
N LEU A 86 -0.51 -8.99 -13.74
CA LEU A 86 -1.26 -8.03 -14.55
C LEU A 86 -0.49 -7.72 -15.88
N GLU A 87 -1.15 -7.77 -17.04
CA GLU A 87 -1.17 -6.60 -17.94
C GLU A 87 -2.43 -5.83 -17.51
N GLN A 88 -2.47 -4.82 -16.64
CA GLN A 88 -1.63 -3.71 -16.20
C GLN A 88 -1.61 -2.49 -17.14
N VAL A 89 -1.49 -2.69 -18.45
CA VAL A 89 -1.39 -1.63 -19.48
C VAL A 89 -2.22 -2.07 -20.68
N MET A 90 -3.25 -1.37 -21.18
CA MET A 90 -3.43 0.06 -21.55
C MET A 90 -2.58 0.48 -22.76
N THR A 91 -2.94 0.04 -23.97
CA THR A 91 -2.33 0.58 -25.20
C THR A 91 -2.93 1.96 -25.53
N GLU A 92 -2.11 3.02 -25.61
CA GLU A 92 -2.44 4.16 -26.48
C GLU A 92 -2.23 3.70 -27.93
N ARG A 93 -3.22 3.94 -28.80
CA ARG A 93 -3.01 3.87 -30.25
C ARG A 93 -2.54 5.20 -30.76
#